data_AF-A0A177N597-F1
#
_entry.id   AF-A0A177N597-F1
#
_cell.length_a   1.000
_cell.length_b   1.000
_cell.length_c   1.000
_cell.angle_alpha   90.00
_cell.angle_beta   90.00
_cell.angle_gamma   90.00
#
_symmetry.space_group_name_H-M   'P 1'
#
loop_
_entity.id
_entity.type
_entity.pdbx_description
1 polymer ?
#
loop_
_entity_poly.entity_id
_entity_poly.type
_entity_poly.pdbx_seq_one_letter_code
_entity_poly.pdbx_strand_id
1 'polypeptide(L)'
;MTHTSAAALAFLHDRGIDLVSLLDRHTRGDWGDVDLDDEQENGLSLVCGGPIVSRFTLSGTDGIRIVTDTLRKTTRISLATEPHALTGHAGHSFGYEALAA
;
A
#
# COMPACT_ATOMS: atom_id res chain seq x y z
N MET A 1 1.91 11.73 -8.96
CA MET A 1 2.88 12.35 -8.04
C MET A 1 3.26 11.32 -6.99
N THR A 2 4.55 11.11 -6.78
CA THR A 2 5.05 10.10 -5.84
C THR A 2 5.59 10.79 -4.59
N HIS A 3 5.16 10.33 -3.41
CA HIS A 3 5.65 10.79 -2.12
C HIS A 3 6.27 9.64 -1.35
N THR A 4 7.53 9.78 -0.97
CA THR A 4 8.24 8.80 -0.13
C THR A 4 8.51 9.42 1.24
N SER A 5 8.16 8.72 2.32
CA SER A 5 8.49 9.18 3.67
C SER A 5 10.02 9.16 3.89
N ALA A 6 10.50 10.05 4.75
CA ALA A 6 11.92 10.08 5.10
C ALA A 6 12.40 8.76 5.72
N ALA A 7 11.54 8.13 6.54
CA ALA A 7 11.84 6.85 7.18
C ALA A 7 11.95 5.72 6.15
N ALA A 8 11.03 5.64 5.19
CA ALA A 8 11.09 4.66 4.11
C ALA A 8 12.33 4.85 3.24
N LEU A 9 12.67 6.10 2.89
CA LEU A 9 13.85 6.40 2.10
C LEU A 9 15.14 5.98 2.83
N ALA A 10 15.25 6.31 4.11
CA ALA A 10 16.40 5.92 4.93
C ALA A 10 16.50 4.39 5.06
N PHE A 11 15.39 3.70 5.31
CA PHE A 11 15.32 2.24 5.42
C PHE A 11 15.79 1.53 4.14
N LEU A 12 15.33 2.01 2.98
CA LEU A 12 15.72 1.50 1.67
C LEU A 12 17.20 1.73 1.39
N HIS A 13 17.68 2.95 1.66
CA HIS A 13 19.09 3.33 1.46
C HIS A 13 20.04 2.49 2.32
N ASP A 14 19.76 2.34 3.61
CA ASP A 14 20.56 1.56 4.57
C ASP A 14 20.73 0.10 4.15
N ARG A 15 19.75 -0.45 3.43
CA ARG A 15 19.74 -1.85 2.98
C ARG A 15 20.15 -2.04 1.51
N GLY A 16 20.45 -0.96 0.80
CA GLY A 16 20.76 -1.01 -0.65
C GLY A 16 19.59 -1.54 -1.49
N ILE A 17 18.35 -1.31 -1.04
CA ILE A 17 17.15 -1.78 -1.75
C ILE A 17 16.72 -0.69 -2.72
N ASP A 18 16.58 -1.08 -3.99
CA ASP A 18 16.12 -0.18 -5.02
C ASP A 18 14.61 0.05 -4.94
N LEU A 19 14.21 1.30 -4.73
CA LEU A 19 12.80 1.70 -4.68
C LEU A 19 12.09 1.48 -6.02
N VAL A 20 12.80 1.67 -7.13
CA VAL A 20 12.21 1.55 -8.47
C VAL A 20 11.77 0.11 -8.72
N SER A 21 12.55 -0.86 -8.27
CA SER A 21 12.19 -2.29 -8.33
C SER A 21 10.90 -2.61 -7.57
N LEU A 22 10.65 -1.98 -6.41
CA LEU A 22 9.39 -2.17 -5.67
C LEU A 22 8.19 -1.50 -6.37
N LEU A 23 8.42 -0.35 -7.00
CA LEU A 23 7.40 0.32 -7.82
C LEU A 23 7.05 -0.50 -9.06
N ASP A 24 8.03 -1.08 -9.75
CA ASP A 24 7.80 -1.94 -10.92
C ASP A 24 6.92 -3.15 -10.54
N ARG A 25 7.23 -3.82 -9.42
CA ARG A 25 6.39 -4.89 -8.86
C ARG A 25 4.95 -4.43 -8.61
N HIS A 26 4.77 -3.32 -7.91
CA HIS A 26 3.45 -2.72 -7.67
C HIS A 26 2.69 -2.46 -8.99
N THR A 27 3.33 -1.88 -10.00
CA THR A 27 2.64 -1.60 -11.28
C THR A 27 2.26 -2.85 -12.07
N ARG A 28 2.93 -3.98 -11.82
CA ARG A 28 2.67 -5.27 -12.50
C ARG A 28 1.66 -6.15 -11.77
N GLY A 29 1.14 -5.71 -10.63
CA GLY A 29 0.24 -6.52 -9.82
C GLY A 29 0.93 -7.48 -8.85
N ASP A 30 2.24 -7.34 -8.66
CA ASP A 30 2.94 -8.03 -7.57
C ASP A 30 2.79 -7.18 -6.31
N TRP A 31 1.82 -7.57 -5.48
CA TRP A 31 1.45 -6.86 -4.26
C TRP A 31 2.36 -7.16 -3.07
N GLY A 32 3.26 -8.14 -3.21
CA GLY A 32 4.14 -8.62 -2.16
C GLY A 32 3.40 -9.40 -1.07
N ASP A 33 3.75 -9.14 0.18
CA ASP A 33 3.28 -9.81 1.39
C ASP A 33 1.95 -9.22 1.89
N VAL A 34 0.94 -9.24 1.03
CA VAL A 34 -0.46 -8.98 1.38
C VAL A 34 -1.21 -10.30 1.58
N ASP A 35 -2.31 -10.30 2.33
CA ASP A 35 -3.15 -11.48 2.44
C ASP A 35 -4.14 -11.59 1.26
N LEU A 36 -4.91 -12.68 1.23
CA LEU A 36 -5.86 -12.94 0.13
C LEU A 36 -6.99 -11.91 0.06
N ASP A 37 -7.39 -11.34 1.19
CA ASP A 37 -8.46 -10.35 1.25
C ASP A 37 -7.95 -9.01 0.68
N ASP A 38 -6.74 -8.58 1.08
CA ASP A 38 -6.06 -7.40 0.52
C ASP A 38 -5.78 -7.57 -0.99
N GLU A 39 -5.36 -8.76 -1.43
CA GLU A 39 -5.15 -9.06 -2.86
C GLU A 39 -6.47 -8.98 -3.65
N GLN A 40 -7.56 -9.51 -3.09
CA GLN A 40 -8.88 -9.41 -3.70
C GLN A 40 -9.40 -7.97 -3.73
N GLU A 41 -9.16 -7.18 -2.68
CA GLU A 41 -9.50 -5.76 -2.64
C GLU A 41 -8.72 -4.96 -3.68
N ASN A 42 -7.43 -5.26 -3.90
CA ASN A 42 -6.66 -4.69 -5.01
C ASN A 42 -7.28 -5.04 -6.38
N GLY A 43 -7.67 -6.31 -6.57
CA GLY A 43 -8.36 -6.77 -7.77
C GLY A 43 -9.67 -6.01 -8.03
N LEU A 44 -10.49 -5.84 -6.99
CA LEU A 44 -11.72 -5.07 -7.07
C LEU A 44 -11.44 -3.59 -7.35
N SER A 45 -10.43 -3.01 -6.70
CA SER A 45 -10.01 -1.62 -6.85
C SER A 45 -9.50 -1.29 -8.26
N LEU A 46 -8.94 -2.27 -8.96
CA LEU A 46 -8.56 -2.13 -10.37
C LEU A 46 -9.77 -1.99 -11.30
N VAL A 47 -10.91 -2.61 -10.96
CA VAL A 47 -12.12 -2.63 -11.79
C VAL A 47 -13.10 -1.53 -11.39
N CYS A 48 -13.37 -1.39 -10.10
CA CYS A 48 -14.41 -0.53 -9.54
C CYS A 48 -13.89 0.83 -9.08
N GLY A 49 -12.57 1.03 -9.09
CA GLY A 49 -11.94 2.16 -8.42
C GLY A 49 -11.84 1.92 -6.92
N GLY A 50 -10.71 2.32 -6.34
CA GLY A 50 -10.33 2.00 -4.97
C GLY A 50 -8.81 2.14 -4.83
N PRO A 51 -8.24 2.35 -3.63
CA PRO A 51 -6.79 2.41 -3.48
C PRO A 51 -6.16 1.06 -3.83
N ILE A 52 -4.93 1.07 -4.35
CA ILE A 52 -4.13 -0.15 -4.53
C ILE A 52 -3.04 -0.14 -3.47
N VAL A 53 -2.89 -1.24 -2.74
CA VAL A 53 -1.95 -1.38 -1.64
C VAL A 53 -0.99 -2.53 -1.91
N SER A 54 0.29 -2.29 -1.77
CA SER A 54 1.33 -3.34 -1.73
C SER A 54 2.12 -3.24 -0.45
N ARG A 55 2.59 -4.40 0.02
CA ARG A 55 3.45 -4.52 1.19
C ARG A 55 4.63 -5.42 0.82
N PHE A 56 5.85 -4.94 1.06
CA PHE A 56 7.06 -5.71 0.82
C PHE A 56 7.81 -5.83 2.13
N THR A 57 7.87 -7.03 2.67
CA THR A 57 8.59 -7.37 3.88
C THR A 57 10.06 -7.56 3.53
N LEU A 58 10.93 -6.75 4.14
CA LEU A 58 12.34 -6.67 3.75
C LEU A 58 13.28 -7.01 4.91
N SER A 59 12.78 -7.02 6.15
CA SER A 59 13.53 -7.45 7.33
C SER A 59 12.58 -7.84 8.46
N GLY A 60 12.34 -9.14 8.66
CA GLY A 60 11.48 -9.61 9.75
C GLY A 60 10.04 -9.17 9.56
N THR A 61 9.54 -8.28 10.43
CA THR A 61 8.19 -7.69 10.31
C THR A 61 8.19 -6.27 9.73
N ASP A 62 9.36 -5.73 9.40
CA ASP A 62 9.51 -4.39 8.85
C ASP A 62 9.71 -4.41 7.33
N GLY A 63 9.28 -3.35 6.68
CA GLY A 63 9.17 -3.34 5.23
C GLY A 63 8.59 -2.06 4.67
N ILE A 64 8.30 -2.09 3.38
CA ILE A 64 7.78 -0.95 2.63
C ILE A 64 6.34 -1.19 2.25
N ARG A 65 5.51 -0.18 2.47
CA ARG A 65 4.14 -0.11 1.96
C ARG A 65 4.11 0.88 0.81
N ILE A 66 3.46 0.49 -0.29
CA ILE A 66 3.18 1.37 -1.43
C ILE A 66 1.67 1.45 -1.58
N VAL A 67 1.13 2.67 -1.63
CA VAL A 67 -0.30 2.92 -1.81
C VAL A 67 -0.50 3.86 -2.98
N THR A 68 -1.26 3.43 -3.98
CA THR A 68 -1.72 4.30 -5.06
C THR A 68 -3.18 4.69 -4.81
N ASP A 69 -3.47 5.99 -4.78
CA ASP A 69 -4.80 6.52 -4.48
C ASP A 69 -5.86 6.11 -5.51
N THR A 70 -7.13 6.29 -5.15
CA THR A 70 -8.30 5.89 -5.94
C THR A 70 -8.31 6.46 -7.36
N LEU A 71 -7.74 7.65 -7.55
CA LEU A 71 -7.65 8.32 -8.85
C LEU A 71 -6.35 8.02 -9.62
N ARG A 72 -5.46 7.18 -9.06
CA ARG A 72 -4.13 6.87 -9.62
C ARG A 72 -3.27 8.11 -9.88
N LYS A 73 -3.50 9.18 -9.13
CA LYS A 73 -2.78 10.46 -9.22
C LYS A 73 -1.64 10.54 -8.22
N THR A 74 -1.74 9.81 -7.11
CA THR A 74 -0.80 9.88 -6.01
C THR A 74 -0.35 8.49 -5.60
N THR A 75 0.96 8.28 -5.55
CA THR A 75 1.55 7.06 -4.99
C THR A 75 2.35 7.44 -3.74
N ARG A 76 1.98 6.89 -2.60
CA ARG A 76 2.66 7.09 -1.32
C ARG A 76 3.48 5.86 -0.97
N ILE A 77 4.70 6.08 -0.53
CA ILE A 77 5.67 5.05 -0.13
C ILE A 77 6.07 5.35 1.31
N SER A 78 5.89 4.37 2.19
CA SER A 78 6.11 4.50 3.63
C SER A 78 6.63 3.18 4.21
N LEU A 79 7.08 3.18 5.45
CA LEU A 79 7.30 1.92 6.17
C LEU A 79 5.95 1.21 6.36
N ALA A 80 5.97 -0.12 6.46
CA ALA A 80 4.79 -0.92 6.75
C ALA A 80 4.22 -0.60 8.14
N THR A 81 5.10 -0.22 9.06
CA THR A 81 4.85 0.16 10.46
C THR A 81 4.49 1.62 10.65
N GLU A 82 4.71 2.48 9.66
CA GLU A 82 4.28 3.88 9.74
C GLU A 82 2.75 3.93 9.78
N PRO A 83 2.17 4.79 10.65
CA PRO A 83 0.73 4.97 10.66
C PRO A 83 0.29 5.43 9.28
N HIS A 84 -0.84 4.88 8.82
CA HIS A 84 -1.56 5.45 7.70
C HIS A 84 -1.78 6.92 8.05
N ALA A 85 -1.10 7.83 7.35
CA ALA A 85 -1.33 9.25 7.54
C ALA A 85 -2.82 9.46 7.24
N LEU A 86 -3.62 9.62 8.31
CA LEU A 86 -5.06 9.84 8.25
C LEU A 86 -5.23 11.12 7.43
N THR A 87 -5.39 10.95 6.12
CA THR A 87 -5.74 12.06 5.25
C THR A 87 -7.17 12.36 5.62
N GLY A 88 -7.36 13.48 6.31
CA GLY A 88 -8.64 13.89 6.87
C GLY A 88 -9.76 13.81 5.84
N HIS A 89 -10.56 12.75 5.95
CA HIS A 89 -11.97 12.77 5.62
C HIS A 89 -12.65 11.85 6.64
N ALA A 90 -13.42 12.44 7.55
CA ALA A 90 -14.42 11.69 8.28
C ALA A 90 -15.36 11.05 7.25
N GLY A 91 -15.49 9.72 7.25
CA GLY A 91 -16.41 9.07 6.33
C GLY A 91 -16.22 7.56 6.26
N HIS A 92 -16.99 6.87 7.10
CA HIS A 92 -17.37 5.46 6.99
C HIS A 92 -16.27 4.41 7.25
N SER A 93 -16.24 4.00 8.52
CA SER A 93 -16.06 2.62 8.93
C SER A 93 -16.77 1.67 7.95
N PHE A 94 -16.03 0.96 7.12
CA PHE A 94 -16.48 -0.32 6.58
C PHE A 94 -15.88 -1.41 7.46
N GLY A 95 -16.60 -1.70 8.55
CA GLY A 95 -16.41 -2.88 9.36
C GLY A 95 -17.75 -3.62 9.38
N TYR A 96 -17.82 -4.70 8.60
CA TYR A 96 -18.72 -5.85 8.75
C TYR A 96 -20.10 -5.60 9.40
N GLU A 97 -21.15 -5.43 8.59
CA GLU A 97 -22.46 -5.97 8.97
C GLU A 97 -22.83 -7.05 7.96
N ALA A 98 -22.68 -8.30 8.42
CA ALA A 98 -23.24 -9.47 7.78
C ALA A 98 -24.77 -9.33 7.75
N LEU A 99 -25.33 -8.90 6.63
CA LEU A 99 -26.73 -9.14 6.31
C LEU A 99 -26.88 -10.60 5.88
N ALA A 100 -27.06 -11.48 6.89
CA ALA A 100 -27.75 -12.74 6.67
C ALA A 100 -29.25 -12.44 6.57
N ALA A 101 -29.81 -12.76 5.41
CA ALA A 101 -31.25 -12.80 5.15
C ALA A 101 -31.94 -13.96 5.88
#